data_AF-A0A1C5NFF4-F1
#
_entry.id   AF-A0A1C5NFF4-F1
#
_cell.length_a   1.000
_cell.length_b   1.000
_cell.length_c   1.000
_cell.angle_alpha   90.00
_cell.angle_beta   90.00
_cell.angle_gamma   90.00
#
_symmetry.space_group_name_H-M   'P 1'
#
loop_
_entity.id
_entity.type
_entity.pdbx_description
1 polymer ?
#
loop_
_entity_poly.entity_id
_entity_poly.type
_entity_poly.pdbx_seq_one_letter_code
_entity_poly.pdbx_strand_id
1 'polypeptide(L)'
;MPGETVTLRMSGRGETRAELITGDYTFSLRPQGTTGDYYGYTVTLTVSVTMPQTVDELRDTYRQKLADALAAYTEADYLADDWADIEATYQQALDAINAATDETAMQEAVAGFQAAANLVPTAAERLAAEQERILAELDQAYAAYDKADYTTEGWAELTAAYEQGRRGIASATSIADAQAAQQAAVSAMAAVAQKPADPGTEPDTIPATGDPAAIAALMGLGGSAMLAAGVVARKRG
;
A
#
# COMPACT_ATOMS: atom_id res chain seq x y z
N MET A 1 -70.18 21.92 -11.10
CA MET A 1 -69.64 23.26 -11.41
C MET A 1 -68.41 23.06 -12.29
N PRO A 2 -68.28 23.73 -13.43
CA PRO A 2 -67.09 23.59 -14.27
C PRO A 2 -65.88 24.18 -13.53
N GLY A 3 -64.76 23.45 -13.50
CA GLY A 3 -63.53 23.90 -12.86
C GLY A 3 -62.98 25.13 -13.57
N GLU A 4 -63.01 26.27 -12.90
CA GLU A 4 -62.48 27.52 -13.42
C GLU A 4 -60.95 27.43 -13.50
N THR A 5 -60.42 27.38 -14.72
CA THR A 5 -58.98 27.47 -14.95
C THR A 5 -58.56 28.92 -14.81
N VAL A 6 -58.10 29.29 -13.61
CA VAL A 6 -57.54 30.62 -13.35
C VAL A 6 -56.17 30.71 -13.99
N THR A 7 -56.08 31.39 -15.14
CA THR A 7 -54.81 31.67 -15.81
C THR A 7 -54.21 32.93 -15.21
N LEU A 8 -53.18 32.79 -14.36
CA LEU A 8 -52.42 33.90 -13.80
C LEU A 8 -51.61 34.59 -14.91
N ARG A 9 -52.12 35.69 -15.47
CA ARG A 9 -51.34 36.57 -16.36
C ARG A 9 -50.64 37.64 -15.52
N MET A 10 -49.34 37.48 -15.33
CA MET A 10 -48.49 38.49 -14.70
C MET A 10 -48.34 39.68 -15.67
N SER A 11 -48.94 40.83 -15.35
CA SER A 11 -48.72 42.08 -16.07
C SER A 11 -47.96 43.05 -15.16
N GLY A 12 -46.64 43.08 -15.31
CA GLY A 12 -45.80 44.13 -14.73
C GLY A 12 -46.01 45.43 -15.51
N ARG A 13 -46.35 46.51 -14.81
CA ARG A 13 -46.53 47.83 -15.41
C ARG A 13 -45.16 48.47 -15.57
N GLY A 14 -44.61 48.37 -16.78
CA GLY A 14 -43.31 48.94 -17.13
C GLY A 14 -42.18 48.00 -16.76
N GLU A 15 -41.24 47.87 -17.69
CA GLU A 15 -40.05 47.01 -17.66
C GLU A 15 -40.29 45.55 -18.07
N THR A 16 -39.74 45.27 -19.25
CA THR A 16 -39.50 43.98 -19.87
C THR A 16 -39.07 42.92 -18.87
N ARG A 17 -39.87 41.85 -18.76
CA ARG A 17 -39.48 40.52 -18.23
C ARG A 17 -38.84 40.56 -16.83
N ALA A 18 -39.67 40.53 -15.78
CA ALA A 18 -39.20 40.19 -14.43
C ALA A 18 -38.48 38.83 -14.47
N GLU A 19 -37.18 38.84 -14.23
CA GLU A 19 -36.36 37.64 -14.10
C GLU A 19 -36.65 37.05 -12.70
N LEU A 20 -37.30 35.89 -12.62
CA LEU A 20 -37.59 35.26 -11.34
C LEU A 20 -36.26 34.81 -10.69
N ILE A 21 -35.99 35.30 -9.48
CA ILE A 21 -34.86 34.86 -8.65
C ILE A 21 -35.29 33.72 -7.71
N THR A 22 -34.33 32.93 -7.22
CA THR A 22 -34.62 31.94 -6.17
C THR A 22 -35.25 32.63 -4.95
N GLY A 23 -36.39 32.14 -4.48
CA GLY A 23 -37.09 32.72 -3.33
C GLY A 23 -38.53 32.23 -3.16
N ASP A 24 -39.10 32.58 -2.01
CA ASP A 24 -40.51 32.34 -1.71
C ASP A 24 -41.36 33.54 -2.15
N TYR A 25 -42.27 33.29 -3.08
CA TYR A 25 -43.17 34.30 -3.60
C TYR A 25 -44.56 34.12 -3.00
N THR A 26 -45.05 35.16 -2.35
CA THR A 26 -46.40 35.18 -1.77
C THR A 26 -47.35 35.95 -2.67
N PHE A 27 -48.41 35.28 -3.11
CA PHE A 27 -49.49 35.90 -3.87
C PHE A 27 -50.76 35.96 -3.02
N SER A 28 -51.33 37.16 -2.88
CA SER A 28 -52.60 37.37 -2.20
C SER A 28 -53.65 37.77 -3.23
N LEU A 29 -54.65 36.91 -3.43
CA LEU A 29 -55.81 37.22 -4.26
C LEU A 29 -56.92 37.81 -3.40
N ARG A 30 -57.39 39.01 -3.77
CA ARG A 30 -58.58 39.63 -3.19
C ARG A 30 -59.70 39.65 -4.24
N PRO A 31 -60.88 39.08 -3.95
CA PRO A 31 -62.00 39.18 -4.88
C PRO A 31 -62.44 40.64 -5.02
N GLN A 32 -62.43 41.16 -6.25
CA GLN A 32 -62.99 42.47 -6.61
C GLN A 32 -64.46 42.27 -7.00
N GLY A 33 -65.37 42.50 -6.06
CA GLY A 33 -66.80 42.49 -6.30
C GLY A 33 -67.43 43.72 -5.67
N THR A 34 -68.08 44.56 -6.48
CA THR A 34 -69.04 45.56 -6.01
C THR A 34 -70.35 44.85 -5.73
N THR A 35 -70.78 44.88 -4.47
CA THR A 35 -72.14 44.62 -3.93
C THR A 35 -72.17 43.50 -2.88
N GLY A 36 -72.49 43.92 -1.65
CA GLY A 36 -73.24 43.19 -0.62
C GLY A 36 -72.86 41.74 -0.32
N ASP A 37 -72.20 41.56 0.81
CA ASP A 37 -72.13 40.30 1.58
C ASP A 37 -71.44 39.12 0.89
N TYR A 38 -70.13 39.26 0.65
CA TYR A 38 -69.22 38.12 0.46
C TYR A 38 -68.19 38.10 1.59
N TYR A 39 -68.14 37.00 2.36
CA TYR A 39 -67.04 36.73 3.28
C TYR A 39 -65.75 36.67 2.45
N GLY A 40 -64.94 37.73 2.52
CA GLY A 40 -63.71 37.84 1.75
C GLY A 40 -62.69 36.83 2.24
N TYR A 41 -62.56 35.70 1.56
CA TYR A 41 -61.45 34.78 1.78
C TYR A 41 -60.20 35.38 1.13
N THR A 42 -59.14 35.56 1.92
CA THR A 42 -57.81 35.79 1.36
C THR A 42 -57.20 34.42 1.11
N VAL A 43 -56.91 34.11 -0.14
CA VAL A 43 -56.11 32.95 -0.50
C VAL A 43 -54.67 33.40 -0.60
N THR A 44 -53.82 32.85 0.26
CA THR A 44 -52.37 33.04 0.23
C THR A 44 -51.77 31.81 -0.45
N LEU A 45 -51.11 32.02 -1.59
CA LEU A 45 -50.33 31.00 -2.26
C LEU A 45 -48.85 31.32 -2.06
N THR A 46 -48.11 30.40 -1.44
CA THR A 46 -46.65 30.46 -1.38
C THR A 46 -46.10 29.55 -2.46
N VAL A 47 -45.31 30.10 -3.37
CA VAL A 47 -44.61 29.34 -4.41
C VAL A 47 -43.12 29.53 -4.18
N SER A 48 -42.43 28.43 -3.86
CA SER A 48 -40.97 28.41 -3.78
C SER A 48 -40.41 28.17 -5.17
N VAL A 49 -39.62 29.12 -5.66
CA VAL A 49 -38.91 29.01 -6.94
C VAL A 49 -37.44 28.77 -6.63
N THR A 50 -36.88 27.69 -7.15
CA THR A 50 -35.44 27.40 -7.10
C THR A 50 -34.94 27.34 -8.53
N MET A 51 -34.00 28.22 -8.89
CA MET A 51 -33.33 28.09 -10.18
C MET A 51 -32.46 26.82 -10.19
N PRO A 52 -32.47 26.03 -11.28
CA PRO A 52 -31.52 24.94 -11.43
C PRO A 52 -30.11 25.51 -11.44
N GLN A 53 -29.19 24.91 -10.69
CA GLN A 53 -27.77 25.26 -10.79
C GLN A 53 -27.31 25.03 -12.22
N THR A 54 -26.50 25.94 -12.73
CA THR A 54 -25.84 25.74 -14.03
C THR A 54 -24.82 24.60 -13.91
N VAL A 55 -24.54 23.93 -15.03
CA VAL A 55 -23.50 22.87 -15.08
C VAL A 55 -22.13 23.43 -14.63
N ASP A 56 -21.89 24.71 -14.85
CA ASP A 56 -20.64 25.39 -14.46
C ASP A 56 -20.53 25.54 -12.93
N GLU A 57 -21.59 26.02 -12.27
CA GLU A 57 -21.66 26.09 -10.79
C GLU A 57 -21.55 24.70 -10.15
N LEU A 58 -22.10 23.69 -10.83
CA LEU A 58 -22.02 22.31 -10.39
C LEU A 58 -20.57 21.80 -10.46
N ARG A 59 -19.86 22.05 -11.57
CA ARG A 59 -18.43 21.70 -11.69
C ARG A 59 -17.59 22.36 -10.60
N ASP A 60 -17.84 23.61 -10.27
CA ASP A 60 -17.14 24.30 -9.17
C ASP A 60 -17.35 23.57 -7.83
N THR A 61 -18.58 23.16 -7.57
CA THR A 61 -18.93 22.37 -6.38
C THR A 61 -18.21 21.03 -6.35
N TYR A 62 -18.16 20.30 -7.47
CA TYR A 62 -17.51 18.99 -7.52
C TYR A 62 -15.98 19.07 -7.53
N ARG A 63 -15.39 20.12 -8.10
CA ARG A 63 -13.94 20.39 -7.97
C ARG A 63 -13.57 20.65 -6.51
N GLN A 64 -14.40 21.39 -5.77
CA GLN A 64 -14.19 21.56 -4.32
C GLN A 64 -14.30 20.22 -3.58
N LYS A 65 -15.32 19.41 -3.86
CA LYS A 65 -15.46 18.06 -3.26
C LYS A 65 -14.25 17.17 -3.55
N LEU A 66 -13.71 17.23 -4.77
CA LEU A 66 -12.51 16.48 -5.15
C LEU A 66 -11.27 16.98 -4.38
N ALA A 67 -11.10 18.29 -4.23
CA ALA A 67 -10.03 18.87 -3.43
C ALA A 67 -10.14 18.49 -1.95
N ASP A 68 -11.35 18.53 -1.38
CA ASP A 68 -11.61 18.08 -0.01
C ASP A 68 -11.32 16.59 0.17
N ALA A 69 -11.60 15.77 -0.86
CA ALA A 69 -11.27 14.36 -0.86
C ALA A 69 -9.75 14.13 -0.86
N LEU A 70 -8.97 14.87 -1.66
CA LEU A 70 -7.51 14.79 -1.65
C LEU A 70 -6.93 15.25 -0.30
N ALA A 71 -7.52 16.27 0.32
CA ALA A 71 -7.10 16.79 1.62
C ALA A 71 -7.27 15.79 2.78
N ALA A 72 -7.98 14.67 2.57
CA ALA A 72 -8.06 13.56 3.52
C ALA A 72 -6.77 12.71 3.56
N TYR A 73 -5.86 12.88 2.59
CA TYR A 73 -4.61 12.16 2.47
C TYR A 73 -3.43 13.08 2.81
N THR A 74 -2.44 12.55 3.52
CA THR A 74 -1.22 13.28 3.86
C THR A 74 -0.06 12.73 3.04
N GLU A 75 0.57 13.54 2.18
CA GLU A 75 1.71 13.14 1.33
C GLU A 75 2.81 12.38 2.09
N ALA A 76 3.13 12.83 3.32
CA ALA A 76 4.16 12.23 4.16
C ALA A 76 3.86 10.78 4.61
N ASP A 77 2.61 10.32 4.51
CA ASP A 77 2.21 8.96 4.87
C ASP A 77 2.50 7.95 3.74
N TYR A 78 2.90 8.43 2.55
CA TYR A 78 3.09 7.62 1.34
C TYR A 78 4.54 7.64 0.89
N LEU A 79 4.92 6.62 0.10
CA LEU A 79 6.14 6.70 -0.69
C LEU A 79 5.92 7.63 -1.88
N ALA A 80 6.99 8.21 -2.42
CA ALA A 80 6.89 9.17 -3.52
C ALA A 80 6.15 8.62 -4.75
N ASP A 81 6.43 7.37 -5.13
CA ASP A 81 5.75 6.72 -6.26
C ASP A 81 4.27 6.46 -5.96
N ASP A 82 3.95 6.04 -4.73
CA ASP A 82 2.57 5.79 -4.29
C ASP A 82 1.75 7.10 -4.22
N TRP A 83 2.36 8.19 -3.74
CA TRP A 83 1.73 9.51 -3.77
C TRP A 83 1.49 10.01 -5.20
N ALA A 84 2.45 9.80 -6.10
CA ALA A 84 2.29 10.17 -7.51
C ALA A 84 1.09 9.46 -8.17
N ASP A 85 0.77 8.23 -7.77
CA ASP A 85 -0.42 7.52 -8.24
C ASP A 85 -1.73 8.17 -7.74
N ILE A 86 -1.73 8.68 -6.50
CA ILE A 86 -2.86 9.45 -5.96
C ILE A 86 -3.03 10.76 -6.75
N GLU A 87 -1.95 11.49 -7.00
CA GLU A 87 -1.98 12.74 -7.79
C GLU A 87 -2.45 12.50 -9.24
N ALA A 88 -1.99 11.43 -9.86
CA ALA A 88 -2.41 11.05 -11.20
C ALA A 88 -3.93 10.76 -11.25
N THR A 89 -4.45 10.03 -10.26
CA THR A 89 -5.88 9.74 -10.13
C THR A 89 -6.69 11.02 -9.88
N TYR A 90 -6.18 11.93 -9.04
CA TYR A 90 -6.79 13.23 -8.81
C TYR A 90 -6.91 14.03 -10.11
N GLN A 91 -5.87 14.08 -10.93
CA GLN A 91 -5.92 14.78 -12.21
C GLN A 91 -6.90 14.15 -13.21
N GLN A 92 -6.96 12.82 -13.25
CA GLN A 92 -7.96 12.12 -14.07
C GLN A 92 -9.40 12.48 -13.66
N ALA A 93 -9.67 12.56 -12.35
CA ALA A 93 -10.98 12.98 -11.86
C ALA A 93 -11.27 14.46 -12.16
N LEU A 94 -10.27 15.33 -12.07
CA LEU A 94 -10.41 16.74 -12.42
C LEU A 94 -10.77 16.93 -13.90
N ASP A 95 -10.08 16.22 -14.79
CA ASP A 95 -10.38 16.22 -16.23
C ASP A 95 -11.79 15.69 -16.51
N ALA A 96 -12.20 14.62 -15.83
CA ALA A 96 -13.54 14.05 -15.95
C ALA A 96 -14.63 15.04 -15.49
N ILE A 97 -14.44 15.73 -14.37
CA ILE A 97 -15.36 16.78 -13.90
C ILE A 97 -15.43 17.93 -14.90
N ASN A 98 -14.30 18.35 -15.46
CA ASN A 98 -14.25 19.45 -16.44
C ASN A 98 -15.00 19.11 -17.73
N ALA A 99 -14.99 17.83 -18.14
CA ALA A 99 -15.67 17.34 -19.34
C ALA A 99 -17.15 16.96 -19.10
N ALA A 100 -17.56 16.74 -17.85
CA ALA A 100 -18.91 16.30 -17.50
C ALA A 100 -19.99 17.34 -17.84
N THR A 101 -21.13 16.86 -18.34
CA THR A 101 -22.29 17.68 -18.72
C THR A 101 -23.47 17.57 -17.74
N ASP A 102 -23.37 16.68 -16.76
CA ASP A 102 -24.41 16.39 -15.77
C ASP A 102 -23.80 16.02 -14.41
N GLU A 103 -24.64 16.02 -13.39
CA GLU A 103 -24.23 15.76 -12.01
C GLU A 103 -23.72 14.34 -11.80
N THR A 104 -24.34 13.36 -12.46
CA THR A 104 -24.01 11.94 -12.27
C THR A 104 -22.57 11.66 -12.69
N ALA A 105 -22.14 12.16 -13.84
CA ALA A 105 -20.75 12.01 -14.28
C ALA A 105 -19.74 12.67 -13.32
N MET A 106 -20.09 13.83 -12.74
CA MET A 106 -19.21 14.50 -11.75
C MET A 106 -19.14 13.74 -10.42
N GLN A 107 -20.26 13.15 -9.98
CA GLN A 107 -20.30 12.28 -8.81
C GLN A 107 -19.43 11.04 -9.01
N GLU A 108 -19.54 10.40 -10.18
CA GLU A 108 -18.74 9.23 -10.55
C GLU A 108 -17.24 9.55 -10.58
N ALA A 109 -16.84 10.73 -11.07
CA ALA A 109 -15.45 11.16 -11.07
C ALA A 109 -14.88 11.28 -9.64
N VAL A 110 -15.61 11.91 -8.72
CA VAL A 110 -15.18 12.02 -7.31
C VAL A 110 -15.13 10.64 -6.64
N ALA A 111 -16.14 9.81 -6.85
CA ALA A 111 -16.19 8.46 -6.30
C ALA A 111 -15.04 7.58 -6.85
N GLY A 112 -14.73 7.71 -8.15
CA GLY A 112 -13.62 7.02 -8.79
C GLY A 112 -12.27 7.39 -8.19
N PHE A 113 -12.03 8.68 -7.94
CA PHE A 113 -10.83 9.13 -7.23
C PHE A 113 -10.73 8.50 -5.84
N GLN A 114 -11.79 8.59 -5.02
CA GLN A 114 -11.78 8.03 -3.68
C GLN A 114 -11.55 6.51 -3.68
N ALA A 115 -12.17 5.79 -4.62
CA ALA A 115 -12.00 4.35 -4.75
C ALA A 115 -10.56 3.98 -5.09
N ALA A 116 -9.94 4.67 -6.06
CA ALA A 116 -8.57 4.40 -6.48
C ALA A 116 -7.54 4.85 -5.42
N ALA A 117 -7.67 6.04 -4.84
CA ALA A 117 -6.78 6.53 -3.78
C ALA A 117 -6.80 5.62 -2.53
N ASN A 118 -7.96 5.03 -2.19
CA ASN A 118 -8.07 4.08 -1.08
C ASN A 118 -7.36 2.73 -1.31
N LEU A 119 -6.97 2.41 -2.55
CA LEU A 119 -6.20 1.21 -2.85
C LEU A 119 -4.69 1.41 -2.73
N VAL A 120 -4.24 2.66 -2.65
CA VAL A 120 -2.83 2.99 -2.56
C VAL A 120 -2.37 2.75 -1.11
N PRO A 121 -1.42 1.84 -0.87
CA PRO A 121 -0.94 1.55 0.47
C PRO A 121 -0.09 2.71 0.99
N THR A 122 -0.16 2.96 2.28
CA THR A 122 0.75 3.86 2.99
C THR A 122 2.17 3.30 3.03
N ALA A 123 3.16 4.16 3.29
CA ALA A 123 4.55 3.75 3.48
C ALA A 123 4.71 2.75 4.63
N ALA A 124 3.91 2.88 5.69
CA ALA A 124 3.90 1.95 6.82
C ALA A 124 3.38 0.56 6.42
N GLU A 125 2.29 0.50 5.64
CA GLU A 125 1.73 -0.77 5.15
C GLU A 125 2.68 -1.46 4.17
N ARG A 126 3.32 -0.69 3.28
CA ARG A 126 4.38 -1.18 2.38
C ARG A 126 5.54 -1.80 3.16
N LEU A 127 6.01 -1.09 4.20
CA LEU A 127 7.09 -1.58 5.06
C LEU A 127 6.68 -2.87 5.77
N ALA A 128 5.49 -2.94 6.35
CA ALA A 128 5.02 -4.13 7.06
C ALA A 128 4.94 -5.36 6.13
N ALA A 129 4.36 -5.20 4.95
CA ALA A 129 4.27 -6.27 3.95
C ALA A 129 5.67 -6.76 3.52
N GLU A 130 6.60 -5.82 3.33
CA GLU A 130 7.97 -6.15 2.93
C GLU A 130 8.77 -6.80 4.07
N GLN A 131 8.56 -6.39 5.32
CA GLN A 131 9.14 -7.04 6.50
C GLN A 131 8.68 -8.50 6.61
N GLU A 132 7.39 -8.78 6.40
CA GLU A 132 6.88 -10.16 6.39
C GLU A 132 7.53 -11.01 5.28
N ARG A 133 7.63 -10.45 4.07
CA ARG A 133 8.27 -11.10 2.92
C ARG A 133 9.74 -11.42 3.21
N ILE A 134 10.49 -10.44 3.71
CA ILE A 134 11.92 -10.56 4.04
C ILE A 134 12.15 -11.57 5.18
N LEU A 135 11.28 -11.57 6.21
CA LEU A 135 11.34 -12.56 7.28
C LEU A 135 11.14 -13.97 6.74
N ALA A 136 10.15 -14.19 5.87
CA ALA A 136 9.91 -15.49 5.26
C ALA A 136 11.13 -15.98 4.44
N GLU A 137 11.79 -15.09 3.70
CA GLU A 137 13.02 -15.41 2.98
C GLU A 137 14.19 -15.76 3.91
N LEU A 138 14.34 -15.03 5.03
CA LEU A 138 15.36 -15.32 6.02
C LEU A 138 15.11 -16.68 6.70
N ASP A 139 13.86 -16.97 7.05
CA ASP A 139 13.43 -18.25 7.63
C ASP A 139 13.73 -19.39 6.65
N GLN A 140 13.47 -19.20 5.35
CA GLN A 140 13.82 -20.17 4.31
C GLN A 140 15.33 -20.37 4.18
N ALA A 141 16.12 -19.29 4.21
CA ALA A 141 17.58 -19.36 4.14
C ALA A 141 18.17 -20.10 5.35
N TYR A 142 17.63 -19.88 6.54
CA TYR A 142 18.04 -20.61 7.75
C TYR A 142 17.66 -22.09 7.69
N ALA A 143 16.47 -22.43 7.17
CA ALA A 143 16.00 -23.80 7.03
C ALA A 143 16.83 -24.65 6.05
N ALA A 144 17.66 -24.04 5.20
CA ALA A 144 18.55 -24.74 4.28
C ALA A 144 19.80 -25.34 4.97
N TYR A 145 20.10 -24.93 6.21
CA TYR A 145 21.22 -25.48 6.98
C TYR A 145 20.81 -26.74 7.74
N ASP A 146 21.63 -27.80 7.65
CA ASP A 146 21.46 -29.00 8.47
C ASP A 146 22.29 -28.89 9.75
N LYS A 147 21.64 -28.99 10.91
CA LYS A 147 22.29 -29.00 12.22
C LYS A 147 23.38 -30.08 12.34
N ALA A 148 23.24 -31.20 11.63
CA ALA A 148 24.23 -32.27 11.64
C ALA A 148 25.58 -31.85 11.04
N ASP A 149 25.63 -30.82 10.20
CA ASP A 149 26.85 -30.35 9.52
C ASP A 149 27.70 -29.42 10.38
N TYR A 150 27.25 -29.07 11.59
CA TYR A 150 27.90 -28.08 12.45
C TYR A 150 28.28 -28.67 13.81
N THR A 151 29.27 -28.06 14.47
CA THR A 151 29.52 -28.30 15.90
C THR A 151 28.39 -27.67 16.72
N THR A 152 28.29 -28.03 18.00
CA THR A 152 27.31 -27.41 18.90
C THR A 152 27.48 -25.89 18.95
N GLU A 153 28.73 -25.43 19.05
CA GLU A 153 29.08 -24.00 19.07
C GLU A 153 28.76 -23.32 17.74
N GLY A 154 29.14 -23.92 16.60
CA GLY A 154 28.86 -23.36 15.28
C GLY A 154 27.35 -23.26 15.01
N TRP A 155 26.58 -24.29 15.36
CA TRP A 155 25.12 -24.23 15.23
C TRP A 155 24.50 -23.13 16.11
N ALA A 156 25.02 -22.93 17.33
CA ALA A 156 24.57 -21.87 18.21
C ALA A 156 24.88 -20.48 17.64
N GLU A 157 26.07 -20.28 17.04
CA GLU A 157 26.43 -19.04 16.34
C GLU A 157 25.52 -18.77 15.13
N LEU A 158 25.24 -19.81 14.34
CA LEU A 158 24.35 -19.72 13.17
C LEU A 158 22.92 -19.35 13.59
N THR A 159 22.40 -20.01 14.64
CA THR A 159 21.08 -19.70 15.21
C THR A 159 21.04 -18.26 15.74
N ALA A 160 22.09 -17.80 16.42
CA ALA A 160 22.17 -16.45 16.94
C ALA A 160 22.19 -15.38 15.83
N ALA A 161 22.92 -15.63 14.73
CA ALA A 161 22.94 -14.76 13.55
C ALA A 161 21.54 -14.64 12.92
N TYR A 162 20.84 -15.76 12.77
CA TYR A 162 19.45 -15.80 12.31
C TYR A 162 18.50 -15.00 13.20
N GLU A 163 18.52 -15.24 14.51
CA GLU A 163 17.65 -14.52 15.46
C GLU A 163 17.94 -13.02 15.48
N GLN A 164 19.21 -12.63 15.42
CA GLN A 164 19.59 -11.23 15.33
C GLN A 164 19.07 -10.59 14.04
N GLY A 165 19.15 -11.30 12.92
CA GLY A 165 18.55 -10.90 11.65
C GLY A 165 17.06 -10.64 11.77
N ARG A 166 16.31 -11.59 12.33
CA ARG A 166 14.86 -11.45 12.54
C ARG A 166 14.51 -10.23 13.41
N ARG A 167 15.24 -10.02 14.51
CA ARG A 167 15.05 -8.83 15.37
C ARG A 167 15.36 -7.55 14.60
N GLY A 168 16.44 -7.53 13.82
CA GLY A 168 16.82 -6.41 12.97
C GLY A 168 15.73 -6.05 11.96
N ILE A 169 15.23 -7.04 11.21
CA ILE A 169 14.15 -6.86 10.23
C ILE A 169 12.89 -6.33 10.91
N ALA A 170 12.46 -6.93 12.02
CA ALA A 170 11.26 -6.50 12.76
C ALA A 170 11.38 -5.08 13.35
N SER A 171 12.59 -4.62 13.65
CA SER A 171 12.86 -3.28 14.16
C SER A 171 13.11 -2.23 13.07
N ALA A 172 13.22 -2.64 11.81
CA ALA A 172 13.55 -1.74 10.72
C ALA A 172 12.47 -0.67 10.52
N THR A 173 12.90 0.56 10.27
CA THR A 173 12.02 1.72 10.01
C THR A 173 11.90 2.04 8.51
N SER A 174 12.59 1.28 7.66
CA SER A 174 12.53 1.41 6.22
C SER A 174 12.77 0.06 5.54
N ILE A 175 12.34 -0.06 4.29
CA ILE A 175 12.54 -1.27 3.47
C ILE A 175 14.04 -1.55 3.30
N ALA A 176 14.84 -0.50 3.10
CA ALA A 176 16.29 -0.62 2.95
C ALA A 176 16.95 -1.16 4.22
N ASP A 177 16.52 -0.70 5.41
CA ASP A 177 17.04 -1.20 6.69
C ASP A 177 16.67 -2.68 6.90
N ALA A 178 15.44 -3.08 6.54
CA ALA A 178 15.00 -4.46 6.61
C ALA A 178 15.85 -5.37 5.70
N GLN A 179 16.11 -4.94 4.46
CA GLN A 179 16.97 -5.64 3.51
C GLN A 179 18.42 -5.71 3.99
N ALA A 180 18.94 -4.63 4.57
CA ALA A 180 20.29 -4.62 5.15
C ALA A 180 20.43 -5.60 6.32
N ALA A 181 19.43 -5.66 7.20
CA ALA A 181 19.39 -6.62 8.30
C ALA A 181 19.36 -8.08 7.81
N GLN A 182 18.56 -8.37 6.78
CA GLN A 182 18.54 -9.68 6.12
C GLN A 182 19.90 -10.04 5.54
N GLN A 183 20.51 -9.14 4.76
CA GLN A 183 21.81 -9.39 4.13
C GLN A 183 22.91 -9.62 5.17
N ALA A 184 22.91 -8.85 6.28
CA ALA A 184 23.84 -9.04 7.38
C ALA A 184 23.67 -10.43 8.03
N ALA A 185 22.44 -10.85 8.27
CA ALA A 185 22.14 -12.15 8.87
C ALA A 185 22.55 -13.32 7.95
N VAL A 186 22.20 -13.26 6.66
CA VAL A 186 22.60 -14.26 5.66
C VAL A 186 24.12 -14.36 5.57
N SER A 187 24.81 -13.23 5.56
CA SER A 187 26.28 -13.20 5.50
C SER A 187 26.91 -13.79 6.77
N ALA A 188 26.36 -13.48 7.94
CA ALA A 188 26.81 -14.02 9.21
C ALA A 188 26.59 -15.53 9.33
N MET A 189 25.42 -16.04 8.92
CA MET A 189 25.14 -17.48 8.87
C MET A 189 26.11 -18.21 7.93
N ALA A 190 26.37 -17.64 6.75
CA ALA A 190 27.29 -18.22 5.77
C ALA A 190 28.76 -18.23 6.21
N ALA A 191 29.14 -17.35 7.14
CA ALA A 191 30.49 -17.28 7.69
C ALA A 191 30.77 -18.36 8.75
N VAL A 192 29.73 -18.99 9.30
CA VAL A 192 29.88 -20.08 10.28
C VAL A 192 30.49 -21.31 9.60
N ALA A 193 31.62 -21.77 10.13
CA ALA A 193 32.29 -22.95 9.61
C ALA A 193 31.52 -24.23 9.94
N GLN A 194 31.37 -25.11 8.95
CA GLN A 194 30.91 -26.47 9.17
C GLN A 194 31.91 -27.26 10.03
N LYS A 195 31.43 -28.31 10.70
CA LYS A 195 32.31 -29.22 11.42
C LYS A 195 33.27 -29.92 10.44
N PRO A 196 34.50 -30.26 10.86
CA PRO A 196 35.39 -31.06 10.03
C PRO A 196 34.71 -32.38 9.63
N ALA A 197 34.85 -32.78 8.37
CA ALA A 197 34.46 -34.13 7.96
C ALA A 197 35.20 -35.14 8.84
N ASP A 198 34.47 -36.12 9.38
CA ASP A 198 35.06 -37.22 10.14
C ASP A 198 36.15 -37.86 9.25
N PRO A 199 37.44 -37.84 9.66
CA PRO A 199 38.48 -38.54 8.92
C PRO A 199 38.10 -40.01 9.05
N GLY A 200 37.51 -40.55 7.97
CA GLY A 200 36.75 -41.79 8.01
C GLY A 200 37.39 -42.83 8.92
N THR A 201 36.55 -43.53 9.67
CA THR A 201 36.91 -44.82 10.23
C THR A 201 37.49 -45.66 9.09
N GLU A 202 38.82 -45.66 8.95
CA GLU A 202 39.50 -46.68 8.18
C GLU A 202 39.01 -48.00 8.79
N PRO A 203 38.42 -48.90 7.98
CA PRO A 203 38.12 -50.21 8.49
C PRO A 203 39.45 -50.79 8.97
N ASP A 204 39.45 -51.20 10.23
CA ASP A 204 40.54 -51.86 10.93
C ASP A 204 40.77 -53.24 10.28
N THR A 205 41.23 -53.24 9.03
CA THR A 205 41.73 -54.44 8.37
C THR A 205 43.19 -54.54 8.74
N ILE A 206 43.46 -55.05 9.94
CA ILE A 206 44.69 -55.80 10.17
C ILE A 206 44.52 -57.11 9.39
N PRO A 207 45.21 -57.35 8.26
CA PRO A 207 45.24 -58.68 7.70
C PRO A 207 46.01 -59.59 8.67
N ALA A 208 45.27 -60.44 9.36
CA ALA A 208 45.80 -61.59 10.05
C ALA A 208 46.31 -62.61 9.01
N THR A 209 47.54 -62.45 8.53
CA THR A 209 48.36 -63.56 8.02
C THR A 209 49.83 -63.19 8.10
N GLY A 210 50.58 -63.98 8.87
CA GLY A 210 51.99 -63.76 9.18
C GLY A 210 52.90 -63.81 7.95
N ASP A 211 53.46 -62.67 7.61
CA ASP A 211 54.58 -62.56 6.67
C ASP A 211 55.77 -61.89 7.39
N PRO A 212 56.85 -62.62 7.72
CA PRO A 212 57.97 -62.10 8.51
C PRO A 212 58.85 -61.07 7.78
N ALA A 213 58.54 -60.71 6.53
CA ALA A 213 59.32 -59.77 5.73
C ALA A 213 59.00 -58.27 5.98
N ALA A 214 57.85 -57.94 6.57
CA ALA A 214 57.42 -56.54 6.75
C ALA A 214 57.99 -55.85 8.00
N ILE A 215 58.49 -56.59 8.99
CA ILE A 215 58.98 -56.03 10.27
C ILE A 215 60.37 -55.37 10.12
N ALA A 216 61.09 -55.60 9.02
CA ALA A 216 62.45 -55.08 8.82
C ALA A 216 62.54 -53.65 8.25
N ALA A 217 61.44 -53.06 7.77
CA ALA A 217 61.46 -51.72 7.16
C ALA A 217 61.19 -50.57 8.14
N LEU A 218 60.84 -50.87 9.40
CA LEU A 218 60.46 -49.87 10.41
C LEU A 218 61.61 -49.41 11.32
N MET A 219 62.85 -49.88 11.10
CA MET A 219 64.00 -49.61 11.98
C MET A 219 65.26 -49.14 11.23
N GLY A 220 65.14 -48.23 10.26
CA GLY A 220 66.34 -47.62 9.67
C GLY A 220 66.11 -46.44 8.72
N LEU A 221 66.74 -45.31 9.07
CA LEU A 221 67.02 -44.10 8.27
C LEU A 221 65.85 -43.09 8.22
N GLY A 222 65.89 -41.92 8.86
CA GLY A 222 67.02 -41.03 9.13
C GLY A 222 67.22 -40.09 7.93
N GLY A 223 66.61 -38.91 7.95
CA GLY A 223 66.83 -37.89 6.91
C GLY A 223 65.83 -36.73 6.94
N SER A 224 66.22 -35.64 7.60
CA SER A 224 65.56 -34.32 7.57
C SER A 224 65.55 -33.69 6.18
N ALA A 225 64.48 -32.96 5.80
CA ALA A 225 64.50 -31.53 5.44
C ALA A 225 63.25 -31.04 4.66
N MET A 226 62.69 -29.93 5.18
CA MET A 226 62.19 -28.71 4.51
C MET A 226 60.95 -28.70 3.57
N LEU A 227 59.92 -28.00 4.09
CA LEU A 227 59.23 -26.80 3.54
C LEU A 227 58.71 -26.82 2.09
N ALA A 228 57.39 -26.68 1.91
CA ALA A 228 56.77 -25.49 1.31
C ALA A 228 55.23 -25.58 1.30
N ALA A 229 54.60 -24.42 1.39
CA ALA A 229 53.19 -24.14 1.61
C ALA A 229 52.28 -24.35 0.37
N GLY A 230 50.97 -24.43 0.60
CA GLY A 230 49.97 -24.29 -0.45
C GLY A 230 48.58 -24.85 -0.12
N VAL A 231 47.84 -24.17 0.76
CA VAL A 231 46.39 -24.38 0.96
C VAL A 231 45.63 -23.72 -0.19
N VAL A 232 44.88 -24.48 -0.99
CA VAL A 232 43.78 -23.96 -1.83
C VAL A 232 42.60 -24.92 -1.84
N ALA A 233 41.52 -24.43 -1.22
CA ALA A 233 40.08 -24.60 -1.49
C ALA A 233 39.58 -25.80 -2.33
N ARG A 234 38.56 -26.49 -1.79
CA ARG A 234 37.55 -27.12 -2.65
C ARG A 234 36.14 -26.92 -2.09
N LYS A 235 35.44 -25.97 -2.71
CA LYS A 235 33.98 -25.79 -2.69
C LYS A 235 33.34 -26.96 -3.45
N ARG A 236 32.38 -27.65 -2.85
CA ARG A 236 31.37 -28.51 -3.50
C ARG A 236 30.09 -28.28 -2.68
N GLY A 237 28.91 -28.04 -3.22
CA GLY A 237 28.36 -28.35 -4.53
C GLY A 237 26.91 -28.71 -4.24
#